data_AF-A0A1G1K5J4-F1
#
_entry.id   AF-A0A1G1K5J4-F1
#
_cell.length_a   1.000
_cell.length_b   1.000
_cell.length_c   1.000
_cell.angle_alpha   90.00
_cell.angle_beta   90.00
_cell.angle_gamma   90.00
#
_symmetry.space_group_name_H-M   'P 1'
#
loop_
_entity.id
_entity.type
_entity.pdbx_description
1 polymer ?
#
loop_
_entity_poly.entity_id
_entity_poly.type
_entity_poly.pdbx_seq_one_letter_code
_entity_poly.pdbx_strand_id
1 'polypeptide(L)'
;MKKAIALILAVGLLAGPVGTALAADRVAVTHASASALVPGLGQILNNEQATWKGRAKIFTMLGLELGGLIATPALARSGFPEVLIGIGMLAVNHIWSASDAYRNALELPEVRMTGPVGR
;
A
#
# COMPACT_ATOMS: atom_id res chain seq x y z
N MET A 1 -13.38 18.56 -16.05
CA MET A 1 -13.30 18.55 -14.56
C MET A 1 -12.88 17.19 -14.02
N LYS A 2 -13.62 16.10 -14.27
CA LYS A 2 -13.28 14.75 -13.77
C LYS A 2 -11.85 14.27 -14.11
N LYS A 3 -11.38 14.51 -15.33
CA LYS A 3 -10.01 14.14 -15.79
C LYS A 3 -8.90 14.94 -15.10
N ALA A 4 -9.16 16.20 -14.75
CA ALA A 4 -8.21 17.04 -14.03
C ALA A 4 -8.12 16.64 -12.55
N ILE A 5 -9.24 16.28 -11.92
CA ILE A 5 -9.26 15.77 -10.55
C ILE A 5 -8.54 14.43 -10.47
N ALA A 6 -8.74 13.53 -11.44
CA ALA A 6 -8.02 12.26 -11.51
C ALA A 6 -6.51 12.47 -11.71
N LEU A 7 -6.11 13.46 -12.53
CA LEU A 7 -4.70 13.81 -12.72
C LEU A 7 -4.09 14.44 -11.47
N ILE A 8 -4.83 15.30 -10.74
CA ILE A 8 -4.38 15.91 -9.49
C ILE A 8 -4.29 14.86 -8.38
N LEU A 9 -5.19 13.88 -8.33
CA LEU A 9 -5.09 12.75 -7.41
C LEU A 9 -3.92 11.83 -7.77
N ALA A 10 -3.72 11.53 -9.06
CA ALA A 10 -2.58 10.72 -9.51
C ALA A 10 -1.25 11.42 -9.25
N VAL A 11 -1.14 12.72 -9.58
CA VAL A 11 0.06 13.53 -9.32
C VAL A 11 0.24 13.77 -7.82
N GLY A 12 -0.83 13.93 -7.04
CA GLY A 12 -0.77 14.04 -5.59
C GLY A 12 -0.35 12.75 -4.90
N LEU A 13 -0.75 11.58 -5.43
CA LEU A 13 -0.24 10.27 -4.99
C LEU A 13 1.23 10.07 -5.36
N LEU A 14 1.67 10.58 -6.52
CA LEU A 14 3.05 10.44 -7.01
C LEU A 14 4.02 11.52 -6.47
N ALA A 15 3.50 12.69 -6.07
CA ALA A 15 4.25 13.83 -5.53
C ALA A 15 4.09 14.00 -4.01
N GLY A 16 3.28 13.15 -3.35
CA GLY A 16 3.32 12.96 -1.91
C GLY A 16 4.75 12.57 -1.48
N PRO A 17 5.25 13.12 -0.37
CA PRO A 17 6.65 13.52 -0.22
C PRO A 17 7.63 12.37 -0.47
N VAL A 18 8.30 12.43 -1.62
CA VAL A 18 9.59 11.75 -1.90
C VAL A 18 10.76 12.58 -1.33
N GLY A 19 10.45 13.54 -0.46
CA GLY A 19 11.40 14.49 0.10
C GLY A 19 11.98 13.99 1.41
N THR A 20 13.27 13.69 1.37
CA THR A 20 14.24 13.53 2.47
C THR A 20 14.39 12.11 3.03
N ALA A 21 15.59 11.55 2.78
CA ALA A 21 16.36 10.66 3.64
C ALA A 21 15.71 10.42 5.01
N LEU A 22 14.98 9.31 5.12
CA LEU A 22 14.13 9.01 6.27
C LEU A 22 15.00 8.57 7.43
N ALA A 23 14.99 9.36 8.50
CA ALA A 23 15.47 8.91 9.79
C ALA A 23 14.71 7.63 10.21
N ALA A 24 15.40 6.76 10.96
CA ALA A 24 14.89 5.45 11.38
C ALA A 24 13.54 5.53 12.14
N ASP A 25 13.16 6.71 12.64
CA ASP A 25 11.87 7.01 13.28
C ASP A 25 10.66 6.98 12.31
N ARG A 26 10.88 7.06 10.99
CA ARG A 26 9.79 7.13 9.99
C ARG A 26 9.67 5.91 9.09
N VAL A 27 10.60 4.95 9.16
CA VAL A 27 10.65 3.76 8.29
C VAL A 27 9.30 3.04 8.23
N ALA A 28 8.67 2.77 9.38
CA ALA A 28 7.38 2.08 9.42
C ALA A 28 6.26 2.84 8.72
N VAL A 29 6.19 4.16 8.91
CA VAL A 29 5.20 5.02 8.26
C VAL A 29 5.45 5.10 6.76
N THR A 30 6.72 5.17 6.34
CA THR A 30 7.09 5.17 4.92
C THR A 30 6.69 3.87 4.25
N HIS A 31 7.03 2.73 4.84
CA HIS A 31 6.72 1.42 4.24
C HIS A 31 5.20 1.20 4.17
N ALA A 32 4.47 1.62 5.22
CA ALA A 32 3.01 1.63 5.21
C ALA A 32 2.45 2.52 4.10
N SER A 33 2.98 3.72 3.93
CA SER A 33 2.53 4.67 2.90
C SER A 33 2.82 4.14 1.50
N ALA A 34 3.99 3.55 1.29
CA ALA A 34 4.35 2.90 0.03
C ALA A 34 3.35 1.79 -0.32
N SER A 35 3.00 0.94 0.66
CA SER A 35 1.97 -0.10 0.48
C SER A 35 0.54 0.43 0.34
N ALA A 36 0.23 1.57 0.94
CA ALA A 36 -1.06 2.24 0.77
C ALA A 36 -1.22 2.83 -0.63
N LEU A 37 -0.12 3.14 -1.33
CA LEU A 37 -0.14 3.59 -2.72
C LEU A 37 -0.12 2.40 -3.68
N VAL A 38 0.75 1.43 -3.40
CA VAL A 38 0.96 0.24 -4.24
C VAL A 38 1.00 -0.99 -3.34
N PRO A 39 -0.09 -1.78 -3.28
CA PRO A 39 -0.11 -3.00 -2.46
C PRO A 39 1.06 -3.93 -2.78
N GLY A 40 1.75 -4.37 -1.73
CA GLY A 40 2.94 -5.23 -1.80
C GLY A 40 4.26 -4.46 -1.75
N LEU A 41 4.27 -3.15 -1.99
CA LEU A 41 5.51 -2.37 -2.05
C LEU A 41 6.18 -2.24 -0.67
N GLY A 42 5.41 -2.00 0.39
CA GLY A 42 5.93 -1.95 1.75
C GLY A 42 6.55 -3.27 2.22
N GLN A 43 5.97 -4.40 1.79
CA GLN A 43 6.53 -5.73 2.05
C GLN A 43 7.88 -5.94 1.34
N ILE A 44 8.03 -5.40 0.11
CA ILE A 44 9.31 -5.46 -0.62
C ILE A 44 10.38 -4.62 0.11
N LEU A 45 9.99 -3.44 0.61
CA LEU A 45 10.87 -2.58 1.42
C LEU A 45 11.24 -3.23 2.76
N ASN A 46 10.34 -4.04 3.33
CA ASN A 46 10.61 -4.89 4.49
C ASN A 46 11.45 -6.14 4.16
N ASN A 47 11.89 -6.32 2.91
CA ASN A 47 12.62 -7.49 2.43
C ASN A 47 11.86 -8.83 2.58
N GLU A 48 10.52 -8.80 2.62
CA GLU A 48 9.71 -10.01 2.81
C GLU A 48 9.81 -10.99 1.62
N GLN A 49 10.18 -10.49 0.43
CA GLN A 49 10.42 -11.29 -0.78
C GLN A 49 11.57 -12.31 -0.62
N ALA A 50 12.43 -12.16 0.39
CA ALA A 50 13.46 -13.13 0.70
C ALA A 50 12.89 -14.48 1.18
N THR A 51 11.63 -14.50 1.62
CA THR A 51 10.97 -15.70 2.15
C THR A 51 9.84 -16.16 1.25
N TRP A 52 9.58 -17.48 1.22
CA TRP A 52 8.43 -18.02 0.50
C TRP A 52 7.10 -17.39 0.95
N LYS A 53 6.90 -17.27 2.27
CA LYS A 53 5.68 -16.68 2.85
C LYS A 53 5.49 -15.23 2.42
N GLY A 54 6.54 -14.41 2.48
CA GLY A 54 6.47 -13.02 2.05
C GLY A 54 6.23 -12.87 0.55
N ARG A 55 6.86 -13.71 -0.28
CA ARG A 55 6.55 -13.77 -1.73
C ARG A 55 5.08 -14.09 -1.98
N ALA A 56 4.55 -15.13 -1.35
CA ALA A 56 3.14 -15.51 -1.49
C ALA A 56 2.18 -14.37 -1.08
N LYS A 57 2.52 -13.65 0.00
CA LYS A 57 1.79 -12.46 0.44
C LYS A 57 1.81 -11.34 -0.61
N ILE A 58 3.00 -10.99 -1.12
CA ILE A 58 3.16 -9.96 -2.17
C ILE A 58 2.36 -10.35 -3.43
N PHE A 59 2.44 -11.61 -3.87
CA PHE A 59 1.66 -12.10 -5.01
C PHE A 59 0.15 -12.03 -4.76
N THR A 60 -0.30 -12.31 -3.54
CA THR A 60 -1.72 -12.19 -3.17
C THR A 60 -2.19 -10.74 -3.26
N MET A 61 -1.41 -9.80 -2.73
CA MET A 61 -1.73 -8.37 -2.79
C MET A 61 -1.78 -7.86 -4.23
N LEU A 62 -0.82 -8.26 -5.07
CA LEU A 62 -0.83 -7.92 -6.51
C LEU A 62 -2.02 -8.56 -7.25
N GLY A 63 -2.35 -9.81 -6.92
CA GLY A 63 -3.49 -10.51 -7.52
C GLY A 63 -4.82 -9.84 -7.18
N LEU A 64 -5.00 -9.43 -5.92
CA LEU A 64 -6.17 -8.67 -5.49
C LEU A 64 -6.24 -7.29 -6.16
N GLU A 65 -5.10 -6.61 -6.31
CA GLU A 65 -5.03 -5.31 -6.96
C GLU A 65 -5.44 -5.39 -8.43
N LEU A 66 -4.83 -6.30 -9.19
CA LEU A 66 -5.17 -6.53 -10.59
C LEU A 66 -6.61 -7.03 -10.75
N GLY A 67 -7.05 -7.93 -9.88
CA GLY A 67 -8.43 -8.41 -9.85
C GLY A 67 -9.41 -7.26 -9.62
N GLY A 68 -9.10 -6.32 -8.72
CA GLY A 68 -9.95 -5.18 -8.39
C GLY A 68 -10.00 -4.16 -9.51
N LEU A 69 -8.86 -3.88 -10.14
CA LEU A 69 -8.75 -3.00 -11.31
C LEU A 69 -9.51 -3.54 -12.52
N ILE A 70 -9.58 -4.86 -12.71
CA ILE A 70 -10.35 -5.49 -13.79
C ILE A 70 -11.84 -5.59 -13.41
N ALA A 71 -12.16 -5.99 -12.18
CA ALA A 71 -13.53 -6.20 -11.73
C ALA A 71 -14.32 -4.89 -11.63
N THR A 72 -13.70 -3.81 -11.13
CA THR A 72 -14.37 -2.50 -10.96
C THR A 72 -15.03 -1.99 -12.24
N PRO A 73 -14.33 -1.84 -13.39
CA PRO A 73 -14.95 -1.41 -14.64
C PRO A 73 -15.91 -2.45 -15.23
N ALA A 74 -15.70 -3.75 -14.98
CA ALA A 74 -16.63 -4.79 -15.40
C ALA A 74 -17.98 -4.66 -14.66
N LEU A 75 -17.93 -4.44 -13.34
CA LEU A 75 -19.09 -4.30 -12.47
C LEU A 75 -19.76 -2.93 -12.59
N ALA A 76 -19.03 -1.90 -13.02
CA ALA A 76 -19.60 -0.59 -13.32
C ALA A 76 -20.71 -0.64 -14.39
N ARG A 77 -20.75 -1.68 -15.23
CA ARG A 77 -21.83 -1.91 -16.20
C ARG A 77 -23.15 -2.35 -15.55
N SER A 78 -23.08 -2.94 -14.36
CA SER A 78 -24.23 -3.50 -13.66
C SER A 78 -24.93 -2.49 -12.74
N GLY A 79 -24.20 -1.47 -12.26
CA GLY A 79 -24.79 -0.43 -11.41
C GLY A 79 -23.87 0.05 -10.28
N PHE A 80 -24.37 1.01 -9.51
CA PHE A 80 -23.66 1.61 -8.39
C PHE A 80 -23.44 0.65 -7.20
N PRO A 81 -24.36 -0.27 -6.86
CA PRO A 81 -24.08 -1.26 -5.81
C PRO A 81 -22.96 -2.24 -6.18
N GLU A 82 -22.91 -2.68 -7.43
CA GLU A 82 -21.97 -3.70 -7.89
C GLU A 82 -20.54 -3.15 -8.02
N VAL A 83 -20.37 -1.91 -8.50
CA VAL A 83 -19.04 -1.30 -8.60
C VAL A 83 -18.35 -1.16 -7.24
N LEU A 84 -19.13 -1.05 -6.15
CA LEU A 84 -18.60 -1.00 -4.79
C LEU A 84 -17.91 -2.31 -4.37
N ILE A 85 -18.22 -3.44 -5.00
CA ILE A 85 -17.53 -4.70 -4.75
C ILE A 85 -16.07 -4.59 -5.23
N GLY A 86 -15.87 -4.08 -6.45
CA GLY A 86 -14.53 -3.87 -7.00
C GLY A 86 -13.75 -2.82 -6.22
N ILE A 87 -14.37 -1.68 -5.91
CA ILE A 87 -13.77 -0.62 -5.08
C ILE A 87 -13.46 -1.15 -3.67
N GLY A 88 -14.36 -1.92 -3.08
CA GLY A 88 -14.19 -2.50 -1.75
C GLY A 88 -13.02 -3.48 -1.71
N MET A 89 -12.85 -4.29 -2.75
CA MET A 89 -11.70 -5.20 -2.85
C MET A 89 -10.37 -4.43 -2.92
N LEU A 90 -10.30 -3.36 -3.72
CA LEU A 90 -9.13 -2.47 -3.76
C LEU A 90 -8.88 -1.83 -2.40
N ALA A 91 -9.90 -1.20 -1.79
CA ALA A 91 -9.76 -0.53 -0.51
C ALA A 91 -9.26 -1.48 0.59
N VAL A 92 -9.82 -2.68 0.70
CA VAL A 92 -9.38 -3.69 1.67
C VAL A 92 -7.94 -4.13 1.41
N ASN A 93 -7.56 -4.32 0.14
CA ASN A 93 -6.19 -4.70 -0.22
C ASN A 93 -5.16 -3.63 0.16
N HIS A 94 -5.45 -2.36 -0.12
CA HIS A 94 -4.61 -1.23 0.26
C HIS A 94 -4.47 -1.08 1.78
N ILE A 95 -5.58 -1.19 2.53
CA ILE A 95 -5.57 -1.11 4.00
C ILE A 95 -4.79 -2.29 4.60
N TRP A 96 -5.03 -3.50 4.10
CA TRP A 96 -4.31 -4.69 4.56
C TRP A 96 -2.82 -4.58 4.28
N SER A 97 -2.44 -4.21 3.05
CA SER A 97 -1.05 -4.08 2.66
C SER A 97 -0.31 -3.02 3.47
N ALA A 98 -0.92 -1.84 3.67
CA ALA A 98 -0.34 -0.77 4.48
C ALA A 98 -0.17 -1.17 5.95
N SER A 99 -1.19 -1.82 6.52
CA SER A 99 -1.17 -2.26 7.93
C SER A 99 -0.13 -3.34 8.17
N ASP A 100 -0.02 -4.31 7.26
CA ASP A 100 0.97 -5.38 7.33
C ASP A 100 2.39 -4.83 7.15
N ALA A 101 2.60 -3.93 6.18
CA ALA A 101 3.88 -3.28 5.97
C ALA A 101 4.32 -2.46 7.20
N TYR A 102 3.41 -1.70 7.80
CA TYR A 102 3.67 -0.95 9.03
C TYR A 102 4.13 -1.88 10.16
N ARG A 103 3.36 -2.94 10.43
CA ARG A 103 3.63 -3.87 11.53
C ARG A 103 4.97 -4.56 11.37
N ASN A 104 5.29 -5.03 10.18
CA ASN A 104 6.54 -5.76 9.93
C ASN A 104 7.74 -4.81 9.88
N ALA A 105 7.56 -3.55 9.46
CA ALA A 105 8.61 -2.54 9.51
C ALA A 105 9.04 -2.20 10.94
N LEU A 106 8.13 -2.27 11.93
CA LEU A 106 8.47 -2.15 13.35
C LEU A 106 9.39 -3.28 13.85
N GLU A 107 9.47 -4.38 13.11
CA GLU A 107 10.36 -5.50 13.43
C GLU A 107 11.76 -5.35 12.86
N LEU A 108 11.98 -4.38 11.97
CA LEU A 108 13.27 -4.16 11.34
C LEU A 108 14.33 -3.72 12.36
N PRO A 109 15.58 -4.21 12.24
CA PRO A 109 16.66 -3.88 13.17
C PRO A 109 16.89 -2.37 13.33
N GLU A 110 16.81 -1.61 12.24
CA GLU A 110 16.98 -0.15 12.22
C GLU A 110 15.88 0.60 13.01
N VAL A 111 14.66 0.07 13.06
CA VAL A 111 13.54 0.63 13.82
C VAL A 111 13.59 0.18 15.28
N ARG A 112 14.01 -1.06 15.54
CA ARG A 112 14.14 -1.58 16.91
C ARG A 112 15.29 -0.94 17.68
N MET A 113 16.41 -0.66 17.01
CA MET A 113 17.61 -0.10 17.65
C MET A 113 17.51 1.40 17.96
N THR A 114 16.52 2.11 17.43
CA THR A 114 16.27 3.51 17.80
C THR A 114 15.54 3.66 19.12
N GLY A 115 14.94 2.60 19.68
CA GLY A 115 14.23 2.64 20.96
C GLY A 115 13.10 3.69 21.00
N PRO A 116 12.37 3.82 22.11
CA PRO A 116 11.41 4.92 22.25
C PRO A 116 12.20 6.22 22.44
N VAL A 117 12.47 6.92 21.34
CA VAL A 117 12.82 8.34 21.41
C VAL A 117 11.55 9.08 21.81
N GLY A 118 11.41 9.38 23.10
CA GLY A 118 10.43 10.35 23.63
C GLY A 118 9.17 9.75 24.24
N ARG A 119 9.25 9.31 25.50
CA ARG A 119 8.25 9.66 26.51
C ARG A 119 8.89 10.59 27.51
#